data_AF-A0AAD5K3P6-F1
#
_entry.id   AF-A0AAD5K3P6-F1
#
_cell.length_a   1.000
_cell.length_b   1.000
_cell.length_c   1.000
_cell.angle_alpha   90.00
_cell.angle_beta   90.00
_cell.angle_gamma   90.00
#
_symmetry.space_group_name_H-M   'P 1'
#
loop_
_entity.id
_entity.type
_entity.pdbx_description
1 polymer ?
#
loop_
_entity_poly.entity_id
_entity_poly.type
_entity_poly.pdbx_seq_one_letter_code
_entity_poly.pdbx_strand_id
1 'polypeptide(L)' 'MDISRSCIRGHRVKDCQHVDRELIPVQKRGRQVSQCNHCRHLRVTRKSHVKCTCAISTGE' A
#
# COMPACT_ATOMS: atom_id res chain seq x y z
N MET A 1 -11.03 3.12 -22.80
CA MET A 1 -10.24 4.36 -22.99
C MET A 1 -10.69 5.34 -21.91
N ASP A 2 -10.05 5.31 -20.75
CA ASP A 2 -10.21 6.38 -19.75
C ASP A 2 -8.85 6.54 -19.05
N ILE A 3 -8.12 7.57 -19.45
CA ILE A 3 -6.85 7.97 -18.84
C ILE A 3 -7.16 9.24 -18.06
N SER A 4 -7.96 9.09 -17.00
CA SER A 4 -8.16 10.12 -15.99
C SER A 4 -6.80 10.53 -15.42
N ARG A 5 -6.32 11.73 -15.81
CA ARG A 5 -5.06 12.36 -15.42
C ARG A 5 -5.02 12.53 -13.90
N SER A 6 -4.61 11.47 -13.21
CA SER A 6 -4.71 11.35 -11.76
C SER A 6 -3.50 12.00 -11.12
N CYS A 7 -3.75 12.98 -10.27
CA CYS A 7 -2.70 13.86 -9.78
C CYS A 7 -1.94 13.22 -8.62
N ILE A 8 -0.61 13.32 -8.65
CA ILE A 8 0.30 12.49 -7.84
C ILE A 8 0.24 12.82 -6.34
N ARG A 9 -0.34 13.97 -5.93
CA ARG A 9 -0.37 14.41 -4.53
C ARG A 9 -1.75 14.88 -4.07
N GLY A 10 -2.36 14.15 -3.14
CA GLY A 10 -3.16 14.71 -2.05
C GLY A 10 -4.44 15.49 -2.38
N HIS A 11 -5.02 15.32 -3.56
CA HIS A 11 -6.33 15.88 -3.89
C HIS A 11 -7.12 14.94 -4.79
N ARG A 12 -8.41 15.22 -4.96
CA ARG A 12 -9.28 14.40 -5.79
C ARG A 12 -9.03 14.74 -7.26
N VAL A 13 -8.98 13.71 -8.11
CA VAL A 13 -8.74 13.84 -9.57
C VAL A 13 -9.73 14.83 -10.20
N LYS A 14 -10.99 14.80 -9.78
CA LYS A 14 -12.05 15.72 -10.24
C LYS A 14 -11.80 17.21 -9.94
N ASP A 15 -11.00 17.51 -8.93
CA ASP A 15 -10.72 18.88 -8.46
C ASP A 15 -9.30 19.34 -8.89
N CYS A 16 -8.63 18.56 -9.75
CA CYS A 16 -7.26 18.80 -10.18
C CYS A 16 -7.17 19.81 -11.33
N GLN A 17 -6.37 20.89 -11.19
CA GLN A 17 -6.23 21.96 -12.19
C GLN A 17 -4.79 22.13 -12.73
N HIS A 18 -3.89 21.17 -12.49
CA HIS A 18 -2.49 21.29 -12.89
C HIS A 18 -2.33 21.02 -14.39
N VAL A 19 -1.72 21.98 -15.11
CA VAL A 19 -1.37 21.86 -16.54
C VAL A 19 0.14 21.89 -16.78
N ASP A 20 0.93 22.21 -15.75
CA ASP A 20 2.36 22.50 -15.82
C ASP A 20 3.27 21.24 -15.81
N ARG A 21 2.73 20.05 -15.49
CA ARG A 21 3.53 18.81 -15.37
C ARG A 21 2.97 17.65 -16.16
N GLU A 22 3.87 16.92 -16.81
CA GLU A 22 3.58 15.63 -17.44
C GLU A 22 3.19 14.59 -16.39
N LEU A 23 2.05 13.95 -16.60
CA LEU A 23 1.54 12.91 -15.70
C LEU A 23 2.08 11.54 -16.10
N ILE A 24 2.78 10.90 -15.18
CA ILE A 24 3.29 9.54 -15.35
C ILE A 24 2.26 8.56 -14.76
N PRO A 25 1.93 7.46 -15.46
CA PRO A 25 1.08 6.42 -14.90
C PRO A 25 1.75 5.79 -13.67
N VAL A 26 1.18 6.05 -12.48
CA VAL A 26 1.61 5.38 -11.25
C VAL A 26 0.97 3.99 -11.21
N GLN A 27 1.80 2.96 -11.27
CA GLN A 27 1.33 1.59 -11.10
C GLN A 27 0.67 1.44 -9.73
N LYS A 28 -0.47 0.75 -9.68
CA LYS A 28 -1.17 0.44 -8.44
C LYS A 28 -0.30 -0.49 -7.60
N ARG A 29 0.54 0.07 -6.74
CA ARG A 29 1.16 -0.70 -5.66
C ARG A 29 0.01 -1.07 -4.73
N GLY A 30 -0.39 -2.34 -4.76
CA GLY A 30 -1.36 -2.87 -3.82
C GLY A 30 -0.93 -2.57 -2.38
N ARG A 31 -1.88 -2.65 -1.45
CA ARG A 31 -1.55 -2.45 -0.03
C ARG A 31 -0.45 -3.44 0.37
N GLN A 32 0.67 -2.91 0.85
CA GLN A 32 1.75 -3.75 1.37
C GLN A 32 1.22 -4.72 2.45
N VAL A 33 1.75 -5.94 2.44
CA VAL A 33 1.44 -6.94 3.46
C VAL A 33 2.01 -6.47 4.80
N SER A 34 1.15 -6.38 5.82
CA SER A 34 1.53 -5.86 7.15
C SER A 34 1.98 -6.95 8.12
N GLN A 35 1.98 -8.22 7.70
CA GLN A 35 2.38 -9.38 8.51
C GLN A 35 3.23 -10.31 7.63
N CYS A 36 4.24 -10.94 8.22
CA CYS A 36 5.00 -11.99 7.54
C CYS A 36 4.12 -13.24 7.32
N ASN A 37 4.57 -14.13 6.43
CA ASN A 37 3.85 -15.37 6.14
C ASN A 37 3.66 -16.23 7.40
N HIS A 38 4.64 -16.29 8.30
CA HIS A 38 4.54 -17.04 9.55
C HIS A 38 3.38 -16.55 10.43
N CYS A 39 3.35 -15.24 10.75
CA CYS A 39 2.29 -14.66 11.56
C CYS A 39 0.91 -14.76 10.89
N ARG A 40 0.86 -14.65 9.56
CA ARG A 40 -0.38 -14.85 8.80
C ARG A 40 -0.94 -16.27 8.98
N HIS A 41 -0.09 -17.30 8.93
CA HIS A 41 -0.51 -18.68 9.16
C HIS A 41 -0.98 -18.90 10.61
N LEU A 42 -0.28 -18.31 11.59
CA LEU A 42 -0.70 -18.40 13.00
C LEU A 42 -2.08 -17.77 13.22
N ARG A 43 -2.35 -16.63 12.57
CA ARG A 43 -3.67 -15.99 12.66
C ARG A 43 -4.77 -16.87 12.07
N VAL A 44 -4.52 -17.59 10.99
CA VAL A 44 -5.53 -18.48 10.39
C VAL A 44 -5.73 -19.74 11.23
N THR A 45 -4.64 -20.37 11.65
CA THR A 45 -4.68 -21.67 12.36
C THR A 45 -5.10 -21.52 13.81
N ARG A 46 -4.66 -20.46 14.49
CA ARG A 46 -4.87 -20.25 15.93
C ARG A 46 -5.75 -19.05 16.27
N LYS A 47 -6.25 -18.30 15.28
CA LYS A 47 -7.04 -17.07 15.50
C LYS A 47 -6.33 -16.06 16.41
N SER A 48 -5.00 -16.04 16.42
CA SER A 48 -4.23 -15.11 17.25
C SER A 48 -4.09 -13.75 16.56
N HIS A 49 -4.47 -12.68 17.28
CA HIS A 49 -4.44 -11.29 16.79
C HIS A 49 -3.28 -10.52 17.42
N VAL A 50 -2.07 -11.02 17.24
CA VAL A 50 -0.85 -10.38 17.75
C VAL A 50 -0.20 -9.47 16.70
N LYS A 51 0.45 -8.39 17.14
CA LYS A 51 1.24 -7.52 16.27
C LYS A 51 2.43 -8.33 15.73
N CYS A 52 2.64 -8.32 14.41
CA CYS A 52 3.80 -8.94 13.80
C CYS A 52 5.06 -8.11 14.10
N THR A 53 5.93 -8.62 14.98
CA THR A 53 7.22 -8.01 15.34
C THR A 53 8.42 -8.77 14.76
N CYS A 54 8.21 -9.75 13.88
CA CYS A 54 9.26 -10.61 13.33
C CYS A 54 10.42 -9.85 12.66
N ALA A 55 10.17 -8.67 12.10
CA ALA A 55 11.22 -7.84 11.49
C ALA A 55 12.11 -7.11 12.52
N ILE A 56 11.70 -7.06 13.78
CA ILE A 56 12.43 -6.44 14.89
C ILE A 56 13.20 -7.50 15.69
N SER A 57 12.70 -8.73 15.72
CA SER A 57 13.26 -9.83 16.50
C SER A 57 14.36 -10.64 15.78
N THR A 58 14.74 -10.29 14.55
CA THR A 58 15.90 -10.88 13.85
C THR A 58 17.10 -9.95 14.05
N GLY A 59 17.72 -10.04 15.21
CA GLY A 59 18.86 -9.20 15.58
C GLY A 59 19.50 -9.70 16.86
N GLU A 60 20.06 -10.91 16.81
CA GLU A 60 21.13 -11.42 17.66
C GLU A 60 22.15 -12.14 16.78
#